data_AF-A0A2H6NGD3-F1
#
_entry.id   AF-A0A2H6NGD3-F1
#
_cell.length_a   1.000
_cell.length_b   1.000
_cell.length_c   1.000
_cell.angle_alpha   90.00
_cell.angle_beta   90.00
_cell.angle_gamma   90.00
#
_symmetry.space_group_name_H-M   'P 1'
#
loop_
_entity.id
_entity.type
_entity.pdbx_description
1 polymer ?
#
loop_
_entity_poly.entity_id
_entity_poly.type
_entity_poly.pdbx_seq_one_letter_code
_entity_poly.pdbx_strand_id
1 'polypeptide(L)'
;SWSRIDMIWMSADLLFNTQDTEIETSIWADHNPITVVWKGQRKRSRWTLNNTILKEENFKLKMEKELIFFFKENKKEDTSLQNLWDTMKACTRGVIIDYT
;
A
#
# COMPACT_ATOMS: atom_id res chain seq x y z
N SER A 1 15.81 29.16 25.05
CA SER A 1 16.57 28.32 24.11
C SER A 1 15.75 27.07 23.83
N TRP A 2 15.70 26.61 22.58
CA TRP A 2 15.06 25.35 22.23
C TRP A 2 16.13 24.27 22.29
N SER A 3 16.15 23.48 23.37
CA SER A 3 17.20 22.48 23.62
C SER A 3 16.88 21.10 23.05
N ARG A 4 15.68 20.90 22.51
CA ARG A 4 15.25 19.64 21.90
C ARG A 4 15.21 19.80 20.39
N ILE A 5 16.21 19.23 19.72
CA ILE A 5 16.40 19.31 18.26
C ILE A 5 15.98 17.99 17.60
N ASP A 6 16.07 16.88 18.33
CA ASP A 6 15.70 15.55 17.86
C ASP A 6 14.19 15.31 18.03
N MET A 7 13.53 14.85 16.97
CA MET A 7 12.08 14.63 16.96
C MET A 7 11.68 13.51 16.01
N ILE A 8 10.65 12.75 16.39
CA ILE A 8 10.05 11.69 15.57
C ILE A 8 8.64 12.13 15.17
N TRP A 9 8.36 12.13 13.86
CA TRP A 9 7.06 12.51 13.31
C TRP A 9 6.28 11.26 12.93
N MET A 10 5.00 11.21 13.29
CA MET A 10 4.10 10.10 12.98
C MET A 10 2.69 10.58 12.66
N SER A 11 1.92 9.78 11.93
CA SER A 11 0.51 10.08 11.68
C SER A 11 -0.32 9.91 12.95
N ALA A 12 -1.44 10.64 13.05
CA ALA A 12 -2.35 10.55 14.20
C ALA A 12 -2.84 9.12 14.46
N ASP A 13 -3.02 8.32 13.40
CA ASP A 13 -3.46 6.92 13.49
C ASP A 13 -2.43 6.01 14.19
N LEU A 14 -1.15 6.37 14.14
CA LEU A 14 -0.07 5.61 14.77
C LEU A 14 0.03 5.88 16.27
N LEU A 15 -0.42 7.06 16.73
CA LEU A 15 -0.35 7.48 18.12
C LEU A 15 -1.00 6.47 19.08
N PHE A 16 -2.15 5.91 18.70
CA PHE A 16 -2.87 4.92 19.51
C PHE A 16 -2.13 3.58 19.66
N ASN A 17 -1.20 3.31 18.75
CA ASN A 17 -0.43 2.09 18.76
C ASN A 17 0.93 2.28 19.41
N THR A 18 1.44 3.50 19.54
CA THR A 18 2.65 3.79 20.32
C THR A 18 2.47 3.28 21.75
N GLN A 19 3.44 2.49 22.20
CA GLN A 19 3.49 1.94 23.56
C GLN A 19 4.28 2.85 24.47
N ASP A 20 5.44 3.30 24.00
CA ASP A 20 6.37 4.08 24.80
C ASP A 20 7.22 5.00 23.94
N THR A 21 7.74 6.06 24.53
CA THR A 21 8.66 7.00 23.88
C THR A 21 9.60 7.59 24.92
N GLU A 22 10.89 7.33 24.79
CA GLU A 22 11.91 7.74 25.75
C GLU A 22 13.06 8.46 25.06
N ILE A 23 13.71 9.37 25.80
CA ILE A 23 14.99 9.96 25.43
C ILE A 23 16.02 9.29 26.33
N GLU A 24 16.88 8.48 25.75
CA GLU A 24 17.88 7.72 26.49
C GLU A 24 19.09 8.57 26.83
N THR A 25 19.77 8.25 27.92
CA THR A 25 21.01 8.94 28.28
C THR A 25 22.19 8.37 27.50
N SER A 26 22.91 9.23 26.78
CA SER A 26 24.18 8.89 26.13
C SER A 26 25.33 9.64 26.78
N ILE A 27 26.47 8.96 26.92
CA ILE A 27 27.74 9.57 27.35
C ILE A 27 28.74 9.70 26.19
N TRP A 28 28.38 9.20 25.00
CA TRP A 28 29.29 9.07 23.86
C TRP A 28 29.10 10.13 22.79
N ALA A 29 27.94 10.80 22.78
CA ALA A 29 27.59 11.81 21.80
C ALA A 29 26.88 12.98 22.48
N ASP A 30 26.98 14.16 21.88
CA ASP A 30 26.28 15.37 22.33
C ASP A 30 24.75 15.27 22.17
N HIS A 31 24.27 14.23 21.47
CA HIS A 31 22.85 13.92 21.30
C HIS A 31 22.47 12.63 22.01
N ASN A 32 21.34 12.70 22.71
CA ASN A 32 20.71 11.56 23.37
C ASN A 32 19.78 10.83 22.38
N PRO A 33 19.87 9.49 22.27
CA PRO A 33 18.96 8.72 21.42
C PRO A 33 17.49 8.94 21.81
N ILE A 34 16.61 8.98 20.83
CA ILE A 34 15.16 8.94 21.04
C ILE A 34 14.65 7.58 20.58
N THR A 35 14.00 6.85 21.47
CA THR A 35 13.42 5.54 21.19
C THR A 35 11.89 5.61 21.25
N VAL A 36 11.24 4.86 20.37
CA VAL A 36 9.78 4.73 20.32
C VAL A 36 9.47 3.25 20.24
N VAL A 37 8.71 2.74 21.22
CA VAL A 37 8.21 1.37 21.22
C VAL A 37 6.81 1.39 20.64
N TRP A 38 6.57 0.58 19.62
CA TRP A 38 5.29 0.46 18.95
C TRP A 38 4.69 -0.93 19.19
N LYS A 39 3.41 -1.02 19.57
CA LYS A 39 2.63 -2.28 19.69
C LYS A 39 2.51 -3.08 18.36
N GLY A 40 3.02 -2.53 17.26
CA GLY A 40 2.86 -3.05 15.91
C GLY A 40 1.50 -2.69 15.29
N GLN A 41 1.32 -2.99 14.01
CA GLN A 41 0.00 -2.94 13.38
C GLN A 41 -0.70 -4.29 13.54
N ARG A 42 -2.01 -4.26 13.81
CA ARG A 42 -2.87 -5.39 13.44
C ARG A 42 -2.57 -5.72 11.98
N LYS A 43 -2.35 -7.01 11.65
CA LYS A 43 -2.16 -7.46 10.27
C LYS A 43 -3.19 -6.74 9.41
N ARG A 44 -2.74 -5.84 8.54
CA ARG A 44 -3.63 -5.23 7.56
C ARG A 44 -4.27 -6.38 6.80
N SER A 45 -5.60 -6.42 6.78
CA SER A 45 -6.31 -7.41 5.99
C SER A 45 -5.74 -7.36 4.59
N ARG A 46 -5.33 -8.51 4.05
CA ARG A 46 -4.95 -8.57 2.64
C ARG A 46 -6.16 -8.06 1.87
N TRP A 47 -5.94 -7.15 0.92
CA TRP A 47 -7.01 -6.70 0.05
C TRP A 47 -7.74 -7.91 -0.52
N THR A 48 -9.07 -7.85 -0.47
CA THR A 48 -9.96 -8.88 -1.00
C THR A 48 -10.92 -8.20 -1.97
N LEU A 49 -11.26 -8.91 -3.05
CA LEU A 49 -12.21 -8.43 -4.03
C LEU A 49 -13.61 -8.39 -3.40
N ASN A 50 -14.31 -7.26 -3.52
CA ASN A 50 -15.72 -7.19 -3.19
C ASN A 50 -16.53 -7.92 -4.27
N ASN A 51 -16.94 -9.16 -4.01
CA ASN A 51 -17.66 -10.00 -4.98
C ASN A 51 -19.02 -9.42 -5.42
N THR A 52 -19.55 -8.40 -4.73
CA THR A 52 -20.80 -7.73 -5.13
C THR A 52 -20.63 -6.99 -6.44
N ILE A 53 -19.48 -6.37 -6.69
CA ILE A 53 -19.23 -5.59 -7.91
C ILE A 53 -19.23 -6.48 -9.16
N LEU A 54 -18.89 -7.77 -9.02
CA LEU A 54 -18.93 -8.73 -10.12
C LEU A 54 -20.34 -8.95 -10.68
N LYS A 55 -21.37 -8.61 -9.90
CA LYS A 55 -22.78 -8.71 -10.33
C LYS A 55 -23.26 -7.44 -11.03
N GLU A 56 -22.56 -6.32 -10.86
CA GLU A 56 -22.93 -5.04 -11.43
C GLU A 56 -22.67 -5.01 -12.94
N GLU A 57 -23.66 -4.62 -13.73
CA GLU A 57 -23.54 -4.63 -15.19
C GLU A 57 -22.55 -3.57 -15.69
N ASN A 58 -22.52 -2.40 -15.05
CA ASN A 58 -21.56 -1.34 -15.38
C ASN A 58 -20.11 -1.80 -15.17
N PHE A 59 -19.85 -2.54 -14.09
CA PHE A 59 -18.53 -3.11 -13.82
C PHE A 59 -18.12 -4.11 -14.90
N LYS A 60 -19.01 -5.03 -15.30
CA LYS A 60 -18.73 -5.99 -16.37
C LYS A 60 -18.39 -5.31 -17.68
N LEU A 61 -19.18 -4.30 -18.08
CA LEU A 61 -18.95 -3.53 -19.30
C LEU A 61 -17.64 -2.74 -19.25
N LYS A 62 -17.27 -2.16 -18.10
CA LYS A 62 -15.96 -1.50 -17.91
C LYS A 62 -14.83 -2.52 -18.07
N MET A 63 -14.91 -3.63 -17.34
CA MET A 63 -13.88 -4.68 -17.37
C MET A 63 -13.68 -5.29 -18.75
N GLU A 64 -14.77 -5.54 -19.50
CA GLU A 64 -14.68 -6.04 -20.87
C GLU A 64 -13.93 -5.06 -21.78
N LYS A 65 -14.26 -3.77 -21.72
CA LYS A 65 -13.57 -2.72 -22.49
C LYS A 65 -12.09 -2.62 -22.14
N GLU A 66 -11.76 -2.61 -20.85
CA GLU A 66 -10.38 -2.53 -20.36
C GLU A 66 -9.56 -3.76 -20.79
N LEU A 67 -10.11 -4.97 -20.69
CA LEU A 67 -9.42 -6.19 -21.11
C LEU A 67 -9.22 -6.24 -22.63
N ILE A 68 -10.23 -5.86 -23.42
CA ILE A 68 -10.11 -5.79 -24.89
C ILE A 68 -9.00 -4.81 -25.28
N PHE A 69 -9.00 -3.62 -24.67
CA PHE A 69 -7.95 -2.63 -24.89
C PHE A 69 -6.58 -3.16 -24.49
N PHE A 70 -6.46 -3.76 -23.30
CA PHE A 70 -5.21 -4.34 -22.81
C PHE A 70 -4.64 -5.38 -23.77
N PHE A 71 -5.44 -6.35 -24.21
CA PHE A 71 -4.95 -7.41 -25.10
C PHE A 71 -4.61 -6.89 -26.50
N LYS A 72 -5.35 -5.89 -27.00
CA LYS A 72 -5.04 -5.25 -28.29
C LYS A 72 -3.66 -4.59 -28.28
N GLU A 73 -3.33 -3.87 -27.21
CA GLU A 73 -2.09 -3.09 -27.15
C GLU A 73 -0.86 -3.91 -26.69
N ASN A 74 -1.08 -4.95 -25.87
CA ASN A 74 0.01 -5.67 -25.19
C ASN A 74 0.29 -7.06 -25.76
N LYS A 75 -0.59 -7.64 -26.59
CA LYS A 75 -0.34 -8.93 -27.23
C LYS A 75 0.54 -8.74 -28.48
N LYS A 76 1.85 -8.66 -28.27
CA LYS A 76 2.87 -8.59 -29.34
C LYS A 76 3.60 -9.93 -29.48
N GLU A 77 4.19 -10.19 -30.64
CA GLU A 77 4.90 -11.46 -30.93
C GLU A 77 6.03 -11.75 -29.93
N ASP A 78 6.74 -10.71 -29.47
CA ASP A 78 7.85 -10.84 -28.52
C ASP A 78 7.41 -10.96 -27.05
N THR A 79 6.12 -10.82 -26.75
CA THR A 79 5.63 -10.84 -25.36
C THR A 79 5.33 -12.27 -24.94
N SER A 80 6.03 -12.76 -23.91
CA SER A 80 5.75 -14.08 -23.36
C SER A 80 4.33 -14.14 -22.77
N LEU A 81 3.67 -15.30 -22.91
CA LEU A 81 2.33 -15.52 -22.35
C LEU A 81 2.31 -15.30 -20.83
N GLN A 82 3.40 -15.65 -20.14
CA GLN A 82 3.53 -15.43 -18.70
C GLN A 82 3.53 -13.94 -18.36
N ASN A 83 4.33 -13.13 -19.06
CA ASN A 83 4.38 -11.70 -18.82
C ASN A 83 3.05 -11.02 -19.15
N LEU A 84 2.40 -11.45 -20.24
CA LEU A 84 1.07 -10.97 -20.61
C LEU A 84 0.04 -11.27 -19.51
N TRP A 85 0.04 -12.50 -18.98
CA TRP A 85 -0.87 -12.92 -17.91
C TRP A 85 -0.62 -12.18 -16.60
N ASP A 86 0.64 -12.04 -16.18
CA ASP A 86 0.98 -11.36 -14.93
C ASP A 86 0.67 -9.86 -15.00
N THR A 87 0.95 -9.22 -16.13
CA THR A 87 0.64 -7.80 -16.36
C THR A 87 -0.87 -7.57 -16.42
N MET A 88 -1.62 -8.44 -17.10
CA MET A 88 -3.08 -8.37 -17.15
C MET A 88 -3.69 -8.44 -15.74
N LYS A 89 -3.23 -9.38 -14.89
CA LYS A 89 -3.70 -9.50 -13.50
C LYS A 89 -3.42 -8.24 -12.69
N ALA A 90 -2.21 -7.67 -12.82
CA ALA A 90 -1.83 -6.45 -12.11
C ALA A 90 -2.67 -5.24 -12.56
N CYS A 91 -2.84 -5.06 -13.87
CA CYS A 91 -3.66 -4.00 -14.45
C CYS A 91 -5.13 -4.13 -14.03
N THR A 92 -5.71 -5.33 -14.19
CA THR A 92 -7.09 -5.64 -13.77
C THR A 92 -7.31 -5.33 -12.30
N ARG A 93 -6.37 -5.68 -11.43
CA ARG A 93 -6.45 -5.36 -10.00
C ARG A 93 -6.47 -3.85 -9.76
N GLY A 94 -5.69 -3.07 -10.50
CA GLY A 94 -5.71 -1.61 -10.45
C GLY A 94 -7.07 -1.02 -10.83
N VAL A 95 -7.65 -1.49 -11.94
CA VAL A 95 -8.99 -1.09 -12.40
C VAL A 95 -10.07 -1.43 -11.37
N ILE A 96 -9.98 -2.59 -10.74
CA ILE A 96 -10.91 -3.01 -9.69
C ILE A 96 -10.82 -2.09 -8.48
N ILE A 97 -9.60 -1.77 -8.03
CA ILE A 97 -9.39 -0.90 -6.87
C ILE A 97 -9.89 0.52 -7.15
N ASP A 98 -9.73 1.02 -8.38
CA ASP A 98 -10.25 2.33 -8.82
C ASP A 98 -11.80 2.35 -8.88
N TYR A 99 -12.43 1.22 -9.21
CA TYR A 99 -13.89 1.12 -9.28
C TYR A 99 -14.57 1.09 -7.90
N THR A 100 -13.90 0.53 -6.89
CA THR A 100 -14.43 0.37 -5.52
C THR A 100 -14.12 1.55 -4.61
#